data_AF-A0A9W6GF11-F1
#
_entry.id   AF-A0A9W6GF11-F1
#
_cell.length_a   1.000
_cell.length_b   1.000
_cell.length_c   1.000
_cell.angle_alpha   90.00
_cell.angle_beta   90.00
_cell.angle_gamma   90.00
#
_symmetry.space_group_name_H-M   'P 1'
#
loop_
_entity.id
_entity.type
_entity.pdbx_description
1 polymer ?
#
loop_
_entity_poly.entity_id
_entity_poly.type
_entity_poly.pdbx_seq_one_letter_code
_entity_poly.pdbx_strand_id
1 'polypeptide(L)'
;MKVNFNNALVISLVITVLLSSASFALAHDPSTTNYPQLSHIHVKGKITAPDGSVIRLPEGAMVKAMSSEAFRFIPSECHANQSPVTSPINPNTGEYELIFYFKADSEKCRDEFQRRPLDTSKIQIINAPGYEFKRKTN
;
A
#
# COMPACT_ATOMS: atom_id res chain seq x y z
N MET A 1 29.35 60.92 8.80
CA MET A 1 28.25 60.10 9.37
C MET A 1 28.82 59.23 10.49
N LYS A 2 28.48 59.51 11.75
CA LYS A 2 28.81 58.64 12.89
C LYS A 2 27.75 57.54 12.94
N VAL A 3 28.06 56.37 12.41
CA VAL A 3 27.19 55.20 12.59
C VAL A 3 27.30 54.81 14.06
N ASN A 4 26.18 54.85 14.78
CA ASN A 4 26.10 54.43 16.17
C ASN A 4 26.35 52.91 16.24
N PHE A 5 27.63 52.54 16.36
CA PHE A 5 28.13 51.15 16.42
C PHE A 5 27.36 50.28 17.42
N ASN A 6 26.84 50.89 18.48
CA ASN A 6 26.06 50.20 19.50
C ASN A 6 24.74 49.62 18.96
N ASN A 7 24.06 50.34 18.06
CA ASN A 7 22.80 49.87 17.48
C ASN A 7 23.04 48.78 16.42
N ALA A 8 24.13 48.88 15.66
CA ALA A 8 24.50 47.84 14.68
C ALA A 8 24.86 46.52 15.36
N LEU A 9 25.55 46.58 16.52
CA LEU A 9 25.90 45.40 17.30
C LEU A 9 24.65 44.70 17.87
N VAL A 10 23.71 45.47 18.41
CA VAL A 10 22.45 44.95 18.96
C VAL A 10 21.61 44.29 17.87
N ILE A 11 21.49 44.91 16.69
CA ILE A 11 20.73 44.33 15.56
C ILE A 11 21.39 43.04 15.07
N SER A 12 22.73 42.99 14.99
CA SER A 12 23.46 41.77 14.61
C SER A 12 23.27 40.63 15.62
N LEU A 13 23.22 40.95 16.91
CA LEU A 13 23.02 39.94 17.95
C LEU A 13 21.61 39.33 17.87
N VAL A 14 20.59 40.17 17.66
CA VAL A 14 19.19 39.74 17.53
C VAL A 14 18.99 38.84 16.30
N ILE A 15 19.58 39.19 15.16
CA ILE A 15 19.53 38.36 13.95
C ILE A 15 20.20 37.00 14.18
N THR A 16 21.31 36.97 14.91
CA THR A 16 22.03 35.71 15.22
C THR A 16 21.23 34.80 16.14
N VAL A 17 20.52 35.35 17.14
CA VAL A 17 19.63 34.59 18.04
C VAL A 17 18.38 34.08 17.32
N LEU A 18 17.82 34.88 16.40
CA LEU A 18 16.68 34.47 15.57
C LEU A 18 17.06 33.38 14.55
N LEU A 19 18.26 33.44 13.96
CA LEU A 19 18.73 32.42 13.02
C LEU A 19 19.11 31.10 13.72
N SER A 20 19.65 31.16 14.94
CA SER A 20 20.04 29.97 15.71
C SER A 20 18.86 29.27 16.40
N SER A 21 17.72 29.94 16.58
CA SER A 21 16.48 29.32 17.09
C SER A 21 15.62 28.67 16.01
N ALA A 22 15.87 28.94 14.72
CA ALA A 22 15.08 28.41 13.61
C ALA A 22 15.60 27.06 13.04
N SER A 23 16.64 26.46 13.62
CA SER A 23 17.25 25.23 13.09
C SER A 23 17.12 24.00 14.01
N PHE A 24 16.17 23.99 14.94
CA PHE A 24 15.73 22.74 15.55
C PHE A 24 14.78 22.02 14.59
N ALA A 25 15.33 21.47 13.51
CA ALA A 25 14.71 20.30 12.90
C ALA A 25 14.89 19.17 13.93
N LEU A 26 13.82 18.84 14.67
CA LEU A 26 13.79 17.59 15.43
C LEU A 26 13.93 16.46 14.42
N ALA A 27 15.15 15.95 14.25
CA ALA A 27 15.39 14.66 13.66
C ALA A 27 14.83 13.64 14.65
N HIS A 28 13.59 13.21 14.43
CA HIS A 28 13.04 12.08 15.15
C HIS A 28 13.94 10.86 14.89
N ASP A 29 14.21 10.10 15.96
CA ASP A 29 14.95 8.84 15.87
C ASP A 29 14.27 7.96 14.78
N PRO A 30 14.99 7.46 13.76
CA PRO A 30 14.41 6.63 12.69
C PRO A 30 13.78 5.32 13.20
N SER A 31 14.00 4.95 14.46
CA SER A 31 13.26 3.87 15.14
C SER A 31 11.87 4.30 15.67
N THR A 32 11.63 5.61 15.79
CA THR A 32 10.35 6.23 16.21
C THR A 32 9.60 6.93 15.09
N THR A 33 10.11 6.90 13.84
CA THR A 33 9.25 7.14 12.69
C THR A 33 8.24 6.01 12.66
N ASN A 34 7.02 6.33 13.12
CA ASN A 34 5.80 5.55 13.02
C ASN A 34 5.93 4.51 11.90
N TYR A 35 5.80 3.22 12.25
CA TYR A 35 5.62 2.14 11.29
C TYR A 35 4.83 2.65 10.08
N PRO A 36 5.26 2.37 8.83
CA PRO A 36 4.62 2.93 7.65
C PRO A 36 3.10 2.83 7.83
N GLN A 37 2.42 3.98 7.82
CA GLN A 37 1.00 4.05 8.24
C GLN A 37 0.10 3.11 7.41
N LEU A 38 0.60 2.76 6.22
CA LEU A 38 0.01 1.79 5.31
C LEU A 38 0.98 0.64 5.07
N SER A 39 0.55 -0.57 5.40
CA SER A 39 1.14 -1.83 4.96
C SER A 39 0.40 -2.36 3.73
N HIS A 40 1.04 -3.17 2.90
CA HIS A 40 0.42 -3.72 1.70
C HIS A 40 0.80 -5.18 1.42
N ILE A 41 -0.16 -5.95 0.89
CA ILE A 41 0.04 -7.34 0.47
C ILE A 41 -0.10 -7.43 -1.05
N HIS A 42 0.95 -7.95 -1.70
CA HIS A 42 0.94 -8.28 -3.12
C HIS A 42 0.49 -9.73 -3.30
N VAL A 43 -0.61 -9.92 -4.01
CA VAL A 43 -1.11 -11.24 -4.43
C VAL A 43 -0.85 -11.38 -5.91
N LYS A 44 0.21 -12.11 -6.24
CA LYS A 44 0.57 -12.45 -7.62
C LYS A 44 -0.06 -13.78 -7.99
N GLY A 45 -0.64 -13.85 -9.18
CA GLY A 45 -1.25 -15.07 -9.67
C GLY A 45 -1.12 -15.21 -11.19
N LYS A 46 -1.46 -16.39 -11.67
CA LYS A 46 -1.47 -16.72 -13.10
C LYS A 46 -2.70 -17.54 -13.41
N ILE A 47 -3.43 -17.14 -14.44
CA ILE A 47 -4.59 -17.85 -14.95
C ILE A 47 -4.12 -18.75 -16.09
N THR A 48 -4.43 -20.04 -15.99
CA THR A 48 -4.08 -21.04 -17.00
C THR A 48 -5.34 -21.80 -17.43
N ALA A 49 -5.29 -22.39 -18.62
CA ALA A 49 -6.29 -23.37 -19.03
C ALA A 49 -6.21 -24.63 -18.14
N PRO A 50 -7.22 -25.54 -18.20
CA PRO A 50 -7.25 -26.75 -17.38
C PRO A 50 -6.02 -27.66 -17.56
N ASP A 51 -5.43 -27.66 -18.75
CA ASP A 51 -4.21 -28.40 -19.11
C ASP A 51 -2.91 -27.70 -18.65
N GLY A 52 -3.00 -26.51 -18.05
CA GLY A 52 -1.86 -25.70 -17.61
C GLY A 52 -1.26 -24.79 -18.67
N SER A 53 -1.78 -24.81 -19.91
CA SER A 53 -1.35 -23.89 -20.96
C SER A 53 -1.79 -22.45 -20.68
N VAL A 54 -1.15 -21.49 -21.35
CA VAL A 54 -1.52 -20.08 -21.22
C VAL A 54 -2.85 -19.85 -21.92
N ILE A 55 -3.81 -19.34 -21.16
CA ILE A 55 -5.12 -18.97 -21.69
C ILE A 55 -5.06 -17.56 -22.28
N ARG A 56 -5.50 -17.41 -23.52
CA ARG A 56 -5.70 -16.09 -24.12
C ARG A 56 -7.01 -15.53 -23.62
N LEU A 57 -6.94 -14.45 -22.86
CA LEU A 57 -8.10 -13.72 -22.34
C LEU A 57 -8.42 -12.55 -23.29
N PRO A 58 -9.68 -12.09 -23.33
CA PRO A 58 -10.04 -10.90 -24.09
C PRO A 58 -9.28 -9.68 -23.57
N GLU A 59 -9.05 -8.73 -24.47
CA GLU A 59 -8.43 -7.46 -24.13
C GLU A 59 -9.29 -6.73 -23.09
N GLY A 60 -8.66 -6.22 -22.03
CA GLY A 60 -9.35 -5.58 -20.91
C GLY A 60 -9.88 -6.54 -19.83
N ALA A 61 -9.58 -7.84 -19.91
CA ALA A 61 -9.83 -8.76 -18.81
C ALA A 61 -9.04 -8.33 -17.55
N MET A 62 -9.71 -8.36 -16.40
CA MET A 62 -9.12 -7.98 -15.12
C MET A 62 -9.47 -8.99 -14.05
N VAL A 63 -8.68 -9.03 -12.98
CA VAL A 63 -9.07 -9.64 -11.71
C VAL A 63 -9.64 -8.58 -10.77
N LYS A 64 -10.59 -8.97 -9.93
CA LYS A 64 -11.24 -8.16 -8.91
C LYS A 64 -11.31 -8.92 -7.59
N ALA A 65 -11.04 -8.25 -6.48
CA ALA A 65 -11.26 -8.81 -5.15
C ALA A 65 -11.50 -7.71 -4.11
N MET A 66 -12.34 -8.00 -3.12
CA MET A 66 -12.49 -7.16 -1.93
C MET A 66 -11.50 -7.63 -0.85
N SER A 67 -10.74 -6.71 -0.24
CA SER A 67 -9.74 -7.09 0.77
C SER A 67 -10.38 -7.77 1.98
N SER A 68 -11.54 -7.27 2.44
CA SER A 68 -12.28 -7.82 3.56
C SER A 68 -12.83 -9.23 3.32
N GLU A 69 -13.06 -9.60 2.06
CA GLU A 69 -13.48 -10.94 1.68
C GLU A 69 -12.28 -11.88 1.53
N ALA A 70 -11.24 -11.43 0.81
CA ALA A 70 -10.04 -12.21 0.54
C ALA A 70 -9.20 -12.47 1.80
N PHE A 71 -9.22 -11.54 2.76
CA PHE A 71 -8.52 -11.62 4.05
C PHE A 71 -9.49 -11.50 5.22
N ARG A 72 -10.53 -12.35 5.24
CA ARG A 72 -11.59 -12.35 6.27
C ARG A 72 -11.11 -12.45 7.73
N PHE A 73 -9.87 -12.91 7.92
CA PHE A 73 -9.26 -13.09 9.24
C PHE A 73 -8.62 -11.79 9.77
N ILE A 74 -8.36 -10.83 8.89
CA ILE A 74 -7.89 -9.50 9.26
C ILE A 74 -9.12 -8.65 9.63
N PRO A 75 -9.18 -8.06 10.83
CA PRO A 75 -10.30 -7.24 11.27
C PRO A 75 -10.62 -6.10 10.30
N SER A 76 -11.90 -5.81 10.10
CA SER A 76 -12.37 -4.86 9.08
C SER A 76 -11.78 -3.46 9.24
N GLU A 77 -11.52 -3.03 10.48
CA GLU A 77 -10.91 -1.74 10.81
C GLU A 77 -9.48 -1.58 10.25
N CYS A 78 -8.78 -2.70 10.04
CA CYS A 78 -7.40 -2.76 9.54
C CYS A 78 -7.33 -2.68 8.02
N HIS A 79 -8.43 -2.80 7.28
CA HIS A 79 -8.43 -2.65 5.82
C HIS A 79 -8.43 -1.17 5.47
N ALA A 80 -7.49 -0.73 4.61
CA ALA A 80 -7.44 0.67 4.18
C ALA A 80 -8.41 0.93 3.01
N ASN A 81 -8.64 -0.08 2.17
CA ASN A 81 -9.55 0.02 1.02
C ASN A 81 -10.91 -0.59 1.34
N GLN A 82 -11.98 0.21 1.20
CA GLN A 82 -13.37 -0.29 1.29
C GLN A 82 -13.97 -0.66 -0.08
N SER A 83 -13.27 -0.33 -1.16
CA SER A 83 -13.67 -0.67 -2.52
C SER A 83 -12.90 -1.90 -3.04
N PRO A 84 -13.49 -2.68 -3.96
CA PRO A 84 -12.79 -3.78 -4.60
C PRO A 84 -11.53 -3.29 -5.31
N VAL A 85 -10.43 -3.99 -5.12
CA VAL A 85 -9.20 -3.78 -5.87
C VAL A 85 -9.32 -4.53 -7.19
N THR A 86 -8.92 -3.89 -8.28
CA THR A 86 -8.84 -4.50 -9.61
C THR A 86 -7.40 -4.49 -10.11
N SER A 87 -7.07 -5.46 -10.95
CA SER A 87 -5.76 -5.52 -11.62
C SER A 87 -5.91 -6.09 -13.02
N PRO A 88 -5.27 -5.49 -14.04
CA PRO A 88 -5.29 -6.04 -15.38
C PRO A 88 -4.61 -7.41 -15.43
N ILE A 89 -5.13 -8.28 -16.31
CA ILE A 89 -4.49 -9.55 -16.60
C ILE A 89 -3.67 -9.40 -17.88
N ASN A 90 -2.41 -9.85 -17.87
CA ASN A 90 -1.63 -9.89 -19.10
C ASN A 90 -2.24 -10.91 -20.07
N PRO A 91 -2.73 -10.51 -21.26
CA PRO A 91 -3.43 -11.43 -22.17
C PRO A 91 -2.51 -12.49 -22.78
N ASN A 92 -1.19 -12.28 -22.76
CA ASN A 92 -0.19 -13.18 -23.33
C ASN A 92 0.38 -14.18 -22.31
N THR A 93 0.33 -13.87 -21.01
CA THR A 93 0.89 -14.74 -19.95
C THR A 93 -0.17 -15.21 -18.95
N GLY A 94 -1.33 -14.56 -18.86
CA GLY A 94 -2.36 -14.80 -17.85
C GLY A 94 -1.98 -14.30 -16.45
N GLU A 95 -0.87 -13.58 -16.31
CA GLU A 95 -0.37 -13.10 -15.02
C GLU A 95 -1.09 -11.83 -14.56
N TYR A 96 -1.25 -11.70 -13.25
CA TYR A 96 -1.85 -10.53 -12.60
C TYR A 96 -1.23 -10.27 -11.23
N GLU A 97 -1.41 -9.05 -10.73
CA GLU A 97 -0.97 -8.66 -9.38
C GLU A 97 -2.02 -7.77 -8.70
N LEU A 98 -2.64 -8.28 -7.63
CA LEU A 98 -3.54 -7.50 -6.77
C LEU A 98 -2.75 -6.94 -5.58
N ILE A 99 -2.92 -5.65 -5.31
CA ILE A 99 -2.27 -4.97 -4.18
C ILE A 99 -3.33 -4.53 -3.19
N PHE A 100 -3.30 -5.11 -1.99
CA PHE A 100 -4.24 -4.78 -0.91
C PHE A 100 -3.55 -3.94 0.15
N TYR A 101 -4.16 -2.82 0.53
CA TYR A 101 -3.62 -1.91 1.54
C TYR A 101 -4.32 -2.10 2.88
N PHE A 102 -3.52 -2.07 3.95
CA PHE A 102 -3.94 -2.25 5.33
C PHE A 102 -3.38 -1.13 6.18
N LYS A 103 -4.15 -0.69 7.17
CA LYS A 103 -3.69 0.24 8.19
C LYS A 103 -2.73 -0.49 9.12
N ALA A 104 -1.63 0.16 9.47
CA ALA A 104 -0.64 -0.37 10.41
C ALA A 104 -0.42 0.58 11.60
N ASP A 105 -1.38 1.48 11.82
CA ASP A 105 -1.39 2.49 12.88
C ASP A 105 -1.55 1.87 14.27
N SER A 106 -2.36 0.82 14.41
CA SER A 106 -2.56 0.10 15.67
C SER A 106 -1.71 -1.17 15.78
N GLU A 107 -1.29 -1.50 17.01
CA GLU A 107 -0.57 -2.74 17.32
C GLU A 107 -1.34 -3.99 16.89
N LYS A 108 -2.65 -4.00 17.15
CA LYS A 108 -3.57 -5.05 16.68
C LYS A 108 -3.46 -5.27 15.17
N CYS A 109 -3.52 -4.20 14.36
CA CYS A 109 -3.45 -4.36 12.91
C CYS A 109 -2.06 -4.77 12.41
N ARG A 110 -0.98 -4.36 13.10
CA ARG A 110 0.38 -4.81 12.78
C ARG A 110 0.56 -6.31 13.01
N ASP A 111 0.05 -6.83 14.13
CA ASP A 111 0.19 -8.24 14.49
C ASP A 111 -0.64 -9.13 13.56
N GLU A 112 -1.88 -8.73 13.26
CA GLU A 112 -2.76 -9.47 12.35
C GLU A 112 -2.25 -9.43 10.89
N PHE A 113 -1.50 -8.40 10.48
CA PHE A 113 -0.87 -8.37 9.14
C PHE A 113 0.14 -9.51 8.91
N GLN A 114 0.69 -10.09 9.98
CA GLN A 114 1.56 -11.26 9.87
C GLN A 114 0.77 -12.55 9.63
N ARG A 115 -0.52 -12.57 9.93
CA ARG A 115 -1.41 -13.71 9.69
C ARG A 115 -2.07 -13.55 8.31
N ARG A 116 -1.59 -14.34 7.33
CA ARG A 116 -1.91 -14.14 5.91
C ARG A 116 -2.67 -15.28 5.21
N PRO A 117 -3.66 -15.94 5.81
CA PRO A 117 -4.50 -16.85 5.04
C PRO A 117 -5.34 -16.06 4.02
N LEU A 118 -4.96 -16.19 2.74
CA LEU A 118 -5.70 -15.65 1.59
C LEU A 118 -6.79 -16.64 1.15
N ASP A 119 -8.03 -16.17 1.06
CA ASP A 119 -9.11 -16.91 0.42
C ASP A 119 -9.18 -16.56 -1.07
N THR A 120 -8.52 -17.37 -1.89
CA THR A 120 -8.48 -17.18 -3.35
C THR A 120 -9.84 -17.38 -4.02
N SER A 121 -10.83 -17.99 -3.35
CA SER A 121 -12.18 -18.13 -3.91
C SER A 121 -12.93 -16.81 -4.03
N LYS A 122 -12.43 -15.76 -3.36
CA LYS A 122 -12.98 -14.39 -3.41
C LYS A 122 -12.38 -13.53 -4.53
N ILE A 123 -11.47 -14.09 -5.32
CA ILE A 123 -10.89 -13.43 -6.50
C ILE A 123 -11.74 -13.81 -7.72
N GLN A 124 -12.18 -12.80 -8.47
CA GLN A 124 -13.05 -12.95 -9.64
C GLN A 124 -12.35 -12.43 -10.89
N ILE A 125 -12.61 -13.03 -12.05
CA ILE A 125 -12.31 -12.40 -13.35
C ILE A 125 -13.51 -11.54 -13.73
N ILE A 126 -13.24 -10.32 -14.17
CA ILE A 126 -14.24 -9.42 -14.75
C ILE A 126 -13.82 -9.06 -16.17
N ASN A 127 -14.79 -8.59 -16.97
CA ASN A 127 -14.59 -8.24 -18.39
C ASN A 127 -14.04 -9.39 -19.24
N ALA A 128 -14.32 -10.64 -18.85
CA ALA A 128 -13.95 -11.84 -19.59
C ALA A 128 -15.18 -12.74 -19.78
N PRO A 129 -16.10 -12.37 -20.70
CA PRO A 129 -17.31 -13.17 -20.93
C PRO A 129 -16.94 -14.59 -21.39
N GLY A 130 -17.60 -15.60 -20.80
CA GLY A 130 -17.35 -17.01 -21.09
C GLY A 130 -16.21 -17.67 -20.30
N TYR A 131 -15.51 -16.92 -19.44
CA TYR A 131 -14.46 -17.45 -18.57
C TYR A 131 -14.95 -17.54 -17.12
N GLU A 132 -14.72 -18.70 -16.49
CA GLU A 132 -15.01 -18.92 -15.07
C GLU A 132 -13.74 -19.34 -14.33
N PHE A 133 -13.52 -18.79 -13.13
CA PHE A 133 -12.47 -19.29 -12.25
C PHE A 133 -12.89 -20.66 -11.69
N LYS A 134 -12.16 -21.71 -12.06
CA LYS A 134 -12.20 -22.99 -11.35
C LYS A 134 -10.91 -23.17 -10.60
N ARG A 135 -11.00 -23.33 -9.28
CA ARG A 135 -9.85 -23.69 -8.46
C ARG A 135 -9.41 -25.10 -8.86
N LYS A 136 -8.16 -25.27 -9.25
CA LYS A 136 -7.56 -26.59 -9.41
C LYS A 136 -7.46 -27.22 -8.01
N THR A 137 -8.38 -28.13 -7.69
CA THR A 137 -8.22 -29.07 -6.58
C THR A 137 -7.28 -30.15 -7.06
N ASN A 138 -6.05 -30.15 -6.53
CA ASN A 138 -5.16 -31.32 -6.62
C ASN A 138 -5.67 -32.42 -5.70
#